data_AF-A0A2V5WW92-F1
#
_entry.id   AF-A0A2V5WW92-F1
#
_cell.length_a   1.000
_cell.length_b   1.000
_cell.length_c   1.000
_cell.angle_alpha   90.00
_cell.angle_beta   90.00
_cell.angle_gamma   90.00
#
_symmetry.space_group_name_H-M   'P 1'
#
loop_
_entity.id
_entity.type
_entity.pdbx_description
1 polymer ?
#
loop_
_entity_poly.entity_id
_entity_poly.type
_entity_poly.pdbx_seq_one_letter_code
_entity_poly.pdbx_strand_id
1 'polypeptide(L)' 'MSDSEVNESLVTAETSQGMEFRAGILRLTRHLVVFEVYNPVFVLRLSEVLNNFKILAAGRPVYSG' A
#
# COMPACT_ATOMS: atom_id res chain seq x y z
N MET A 1 15.19 4.27 -22.76
CA MET A 1 15.10 4.11 -21.30
C MET A 1 13.97 3.14 -21.05
N SER A 2 14.25 1.84 -21.05
CA SER A 2 13.27 0.84 -20.66
C SER A 2 13.44 0.67 -19.16
N ASP A 3 12.62 1.41 -18.39
CA ASP A 3 12.45 1.12 -16.97
C ASP A 3 12.19 -0.37 -16.88
N SER A 4 13.10 -1.06 -16.19
CA SER A 4 12.97 -2.48 -15.93
C SER A 4 11.57 -2.72 -15.41
N GLU A 5 10.92 -3.80 -15.84
CA GLU A 5 9.67 -4.29 -15.25
C GLU A 5 9.94 -4.62 -13.78
N VAL A 6 10.05 -3.59 -12.93
CA VAL A 6 10.03 -3.71 -11.50
C VAL A 6 8.62 -4.23 -11.23
N ASN A 7 8.54 -5.48 -10.78
CA ASN A 7 7.32 -6.06 -10.26
C ASN A 7 6.91 -5.26 -9.01
N GLU A 8 6.37 -4.06 -9.22
CA GLU A 8 6.04 -3.11 -8.17
C GLU A 8 4.94 -3.74 -7.32
N SER A 9 5.34 -4.13 -6.12
CA SER A 9 4.43 -4.57 -5.09
C SER A 9 4.04 -3.34 -4.30
N LEU A 10 2.74 -3.08 -4.19
CA LEU A 10 2.23 -1.87 -3.57
C LEU A 10 1.00 -2.16 -2.73
N VAL A 11 0.74 -1.28 -1.78
CA VAL A 11 -0.50 -1.25 -0.99
C VAL A 11 -1.39 -0.15 -1.53
N THR A 12 -2.70 -0.41 -1.62
CA THR A 12 -3.72 0.62 -1.77
C THR A 12 -4.69 0.55 -0.60
N ALA A 13 -5.08 1.70 -0.07
CA ALA A 13 -6.11 1.76 0.98
C ALA A 13 -6.75 3.14 1.02
N GLU A 14 -7.77 3.26 1.85
CA GLU A 14 -8.50 4.48 2.13
C GLU A 14 -8.40 4.79 3.63
N THR A 15 -8.10 6.04 3.97
CA THR A 15 -8.06 6.49 5.37
C THR A 15 -9.45 6.51 6.01
N SER A 16 -9.51 6.70 7.32
CA SER A 16 -10.79 6.86 8.05
C SER A 16 -11.60 8.09 7.61
N GLN A 17 -10.97 9.02 6.88
CA GLN A 17 -11.59 10.24 6.33
C GLN A 17 -11.92 10.12 4.84
N GLY A 18 -11.73 8.95 4.24
CA GLY A 18 -12.05 8.70 2.84
C GLY A 18 -10.96 9.11 1.85
N MET A 19 -9.72 9.34 2.30
CA MET A 19 -8.61 9.65 1.39
C MET A 19 -7.95 8.38 0.90
N GLU A 20 -7.97 8.17 -0.41
CA GLU A 20 -7.26 7.05 -1.04
C GLU A 20 -5.76 7.32 -1.12
N PHE A 21 -4.97 6.25 -0.97
CA PHE A 21 -3.53 6.33 -1.16
C PHE A 21 -2.92 5.04 -1.71
N ARG A 22 -1.73 5.22 -2.28
CA ARG A 22 -0.83 4.15 -2.71
C ARG A 22 0.47 4.24 -1.93
N ALA A 23 1.00 3.08 -1.55
CA ALA A 23 2.18 2.97 -0.71
C ALA A 23 3.13 1.91 -1.25
N GLY A 24 4.43 2.21 -1.24
CA GLY A 24 5.47 1.27 -1.64
C GLY A 24 5.67 0.21 -0.56
N ILE A 25 5.81 -1.06 -0.95
CA ILE A 25 6.10 -2.14 -0.02
C ILE A 25 7.61 -2.25 0.20
N LEU A 26 8.03 -2.12 1.46
CA LEU A 26 9.42 -2.31 1.89
C LEU A 26 9.73 -3.78 2.21
N ARG A 27 8.73 -4.52 2.71
CA ARG A 27 8.86 -5.93 3.04
C ARG A 27 7.52 -6.64 2.97
N LEU A 28 7.45 -7.76 2.27
CA LEU A 28 6.29 -8.65 2.25
C LEU A 28 6.73 -10.06 2.65
N THR A 29 6.04 -10.62 3.63
CA THR A 29 6.16 -12.02 4.04
C THR A 29 4.77 -12.61 4.19
N ARG A 30 4.66 -13.90 4.48
CA ARG A 30 3.37 -14.60 4.63
C ARG A 30 2.41 -13.93 5.64
N HIS A 31 2.93 -13.31 6.70
CA HIS A 31 2.11 -12.79 7.81
C HIS A 31 2.39 -11.32 8.16
N LEU A 32 3.20 -10.63 7.35
CA LEU A 32 3.62 -9.26 7.62
C LEU A 32 3.82 -8.51 6.31
N VAL A 33 3.27 -7.30 6.25
CA VAL A 33 3.61 -6.29 5.26
C VAL A 33 4.15 -5.04 5.98
N VAL A 34 5.26 -4.51 5.48
CA VAL A 34 5.81 -3.21 5.88
C VAL A 34 5.80 -2.34 4.63
N PHE A 35 5.21 -1.16 4.73
CA PHE A 35 5.07 -0.22 3.62
C PHE A 35 5.33 1.20 4.09
N GLU A 36 5.65 2.08 3.15
CA GLU A 36 5.90 3.49 3.39
C GLU A 36 4.91 4.37 2.61
N VAL A 37 4.46 5.44 3.27
CA VAL A 37 3.53 6.42 2.68
C VAL A 37 4.23 7.76 2.62
N TYR A 38 4.48 8.24 1.41
CA TYR A 38 4.97 9.59 1.15
C TYR A 38 3.81 10.44 0.63
N ASN A 39 3.11 11.14 1.53
CA ASN A 39 2.03 12.03 1.14
C ASN A 39 2.08 13.35 1.94
N PRO A 40 2.10 14.53 1.28
CA PRO A 40 2.10 15.82 1.97
C PRO A 40 0.69 16.29 2.42
N VAL A 41 -0.38 15.67 1.93
CA VAL A 41 -1.77 16.07 2.14
C VAL A 41 -2.32 15.50 3.44
N PHE A 42 -1.86 14.31 3.84
CA PHE A 42 -2.35 13.64 5.04
C PHE A 42 -1.26 12.88 5.78
N VAL A 43 -1.49 12.68 7.07
CA VAL A 43 -0.64 11.87 7.95
C VAL A 43 -1.48 10.72 8.46
N LEU A 44 -1.01 9.49 8.25
CA LEU A 44 -1.63 8.31 8.85
C LEU A 44 -1.44 8.35 10.36
N ARG A 45 -2.53 8.17 11.12
CA ARG A 45 -2.45 8.11 12.57
C ARG A 45 -2.14 6.69 13.04
N LEU A 46 -1.44 6.59 14.17
CA LEU A 46 -1.30 5.31 14.85
C LEU A 46 -2.69 4.76 15.19
N SER A 47 -2.91 3.48 14.92
CA SER A 47 -4.19 2.79 15.13
C SER A 47 -5.35 3.30 14.25
N GLU A 48 -5.06 3.99 13.15
CA GLU A 48 -6.08 4.31 12.15
C GLU A 48 -6.56 3.05 11.43
N VAL A 49 -7.89 2.94 11.25
CA VAL A 49 -8.49 1.90 10.40
C VAL A 49 -8.30 2.30 8.95
N LEU A 50 -7.67 1.42 8.18
CA LEU A 50 -7.51 1.54 6.74
C LEU A 50 -8.61 0.73 6.06
N ASN A 51 -9.51 1.39 5.34
CA ASN A 51 -10.58 0.75 4.59
C ASN A 51 -10.07 0.28 3.22
N ASN A 52 -10.74 -0.71 2.64
CA ASN A 52 -10.47 -1.20 1.28
C ASN A 52 -8.98 -1.55 1.05
N PHE A 53 -8.35 -2.15 2.06
CA PHE A 53 -6.92 -2.42 2.07
C PHE A 53 -6.58 -3.57 1.14
N LYS A 54 -5.73 -3.30 0.14
CA LYS A 54 -5.29 -4.29 -0.85
C LYS A 54 -3.79 -4.33 -0.93
N ILE A 55 -3.26 -5.54 -1.06
CA ILE A 55 -1.85 -5.79 -1.37
C ILE A 55 -1.81 -6.27 -2.82
N LEU A 56 -1.07 -5.56 -3.65
CA LEU A 56 -0.78 -5.93 -5.04
C LEU A 56 0.66 -6.42 -5.10
N ALA A 57 0.88 -7.60 -5.69
CA ALA A 57 2.20 -8.11 -6.02
C ALA A 57 2.23 -8.38 -7.52
N ALA A 58 3.23 -7.84 -8.23
CA ALA A 58 3.30 -7.95 -9.69
C ALA A 58 2.01 -7.47 -10.39
N GLY A 59 1.41 -6.39 -9.88
CA GLY A 59 0.14 -5.85 -10.39
C GLY A 59 -1.11 -6.71 -10.12
N ARG A 60 -0.99 -7.83 -9.39
CA ARG A 60 -2.11 -8.73 -9.07
C ARG A 60 -2.48 -8.64 -7.59
N PRO A 61 -3.78 -8.57 -7.23
CA PRO A 61 -4.18 -8.53 -5.83
C PRO A 61 -3.90 -9.89 -5.18
N VAL A 62 -3.11 -9.88 -4.10
CA VAL A 62 -2.80 -11.06 -3.29
C VAL A 62 -3.50 -11.02 -1.92
N TYR A 63 -4.05 -9.86 -1.55
CA TYR A 63 -4.88 -9.66 -0.36
C TYR A 63 -5.92 -8.56 -0.62
N SER A 64 -7.09 -8.70 -0.02
CA SER A 64 -8.13 -7.67 0.04
C SER A 64 -8.89 -7.82 1.35
N GLY A 65 -9.01 -6.72 2.11
CA GLY A 65 -9.79 -6.69 3.36
C GLY A 65 -9.90 -5.29 3.95
#